data_AF-W9QSQ8-F1
#
_entry.id   AF-W9QSQ8-F1
#
_cell.length_a   1.000
_cell.length_b   1.000
_cell.length_c   1.000
_cell.angle_alpha   90.00
_cell.angle_beta   90.00
_cell.angle_gamma   90.00
#
_symmetry.space_group_name_H-M   'P 1'
#
loop_
_entity.id
_entity.type
_entity.pdbx_description
1 polymer ?
#
loop_
_entity_poly.entity_id
_entity_poly.type
_entity_poly.pdbx_seq_one_letter_code
_entity_poly.pdbx_strand_id
1 'polypeptide(L)'
;MPLPKSLFTFLSRNFSSSSYAAAAAARKLPVIRGTNNIHPIHKLRALKEAQKALTDYLHDTRGLPFIFAEQIAANSFFALSDLIRKIRFSAFTFSESFESLLRYHPVNEFEFFLESIGIDRQDVHLFLPKNTFFFSEDSNVLDASLELIQFGFPWNKLGVLYREEVSIFSMSGDELTDRLNGFKERFGYDNLCVVGVCLAFPYLLSVEGQSGGCIEAVFEDLEMVFQNFELARSCVEENVDTWYELCRKVRVFYDLGCKKGKVLNILCGYGSELQRRFDFLLSKGFKHSNLCLMIRTKPKILNQGHKKVERKLNFWCQELGSSIQELEKVPGFLCFDLENRTKRRYRFYVWLRKTGLYTKKSAISTVIYPDEKQFIKRVFEIHPAAPKLYLECF
;
A
#
# COMPACT_ATOMS: atom_id res chain seq x y z
N MET A 1 21.09 26.46 -8.85
CA MET A 1 21.65 25.11 -9.13
C MET A 1 20.50 24.12 -9.19
N PRO A 2 20.45 23.22 -10.19
CA PRO A 2 19.31 22.32 -10.40
C PRO A 2 19.25 21.22 -9.32
N LEU A 3 18.03 20.84 -8.95
CA LEU A 3 17.70 19.79 -7.97
C LEU A 3 18.43 18.46 -8.28
N PRO A 4 18.93 17.70 -7.28
CA PRO A 4 19.54 16.39 -7.51
C PRO A 4 18.48 15.42 -8.04
N LYS A 5 18.78 14.79 -9.19
CA LYS A 5 17.87 13.91 -9.94
C LYS A 5 17.18 12.84 -9.10
N SER A 6 17.73 12.41 -7.95
CA SER A 6 17.26 11.28 -7.15
C SER A 6 16.22 11.63 -6.07
N LEU A 7 16.29 12.82 -5.46
CA LEU A 7 15.20 13.38 -4.65
C LEU A 7 14.05 13.83 -5.55
N PHE A 8 14.40 14.41 -6.71
CA PHE A 8 13.44 14.60 -7.79
C PHE A 8 12.85 13.25 -8.21
N THR A 9 13.59 12.13 -8.31
CA THR A 9 13.00 10.84 -8.75
C THR A 9 12.11 10.16 -7.69
N PHE A 10 12.37 10.34 -6.39
CA PHE A 10 11.55 9.77 -5.31
C PHE A 10 10.28 10.60 -5.09
N LEU A 11 10.42 11.93 -5.04
CA LEU A 11 9.29 12.83 -5.02
C LEU A 11 8.58 12.81 -6.37
N SER A 12 9.22 12.64 -7.52
CA SER A 12 8.54 12.46 -8.81
C SER A 12 7.88 11.09 -8.90
N ARG A 13 8.44 9.99 -8.38
CA ARG A 13 7.72 8.70 -8.44
C ARG A 13 6.48 8.67 -7.57
N ASN A 14 6.49 9.37 -6.43
CA ASN A 14 5.35 9.42 -5.51
C ASN A 14 4.48 10.68 -5.66
N PHE A 15 4.97 11.74 -6.31
CA PHE A 15 4.29 13.03 -6.56
C PHE A 15 4.18 13.40 -8.05
N SER A 16 4.77 12.69 -8.99
CA SER A 16 4.41 12.84 -10.40
C SER A 16 3.10 12.11 -10.64
N SER A 17 2.12 12.90 -11.06
CA SER A 17 0.93 12.49 -11.77
C SER A 17 1.32 11.67 -13.01
N SER A 18 1.48 10.35 -12.83
CA SER A 18 1.46 9.40 -13.95
C SER A 18 0.14 8.65 -13.93
N SER A 19 -0.96 9.39 -14.04
CA SER A 19 -2.29 8.83 -14.29
C SER A 19 -2.31 8.02 -15.59
N TYR A 20 -1.49 8.40 -16.58
CA TYR A 20 -1.46 7.76 -17.89
C TYR A 20 -0.76 6.39 -17.93
N ALA A 21 0.33 6.17 -17.20
CA ALA A 21 1.06 4.89 -17.26
C ALA A 21 0.38 3.78 -16.45
N ALA A 22 -0.23 4.12 -15.30
CA ALA A 22 -1.03 3.19 -14.51
C ALA A 22 -2.34 2.82 -15.22
N ALA A 23 -3.02 3.80 -15.85
CA ALA A 23 -4.21 3.55 -16.68
C ALA A 23 -3.89 2.72 -17.93
N ALA A 24 -2.70 2.90 -18.55
CA ALA A 24 -2.25 2.09 -19.68
C ALA A 24 -1.84 0.66 -19.28
N ALA A 25 -1.30 0.46 -18.08
CA ALA A 25 -1.02 -0.87 -17.53
C ALA A 25 -2.31 -1.63 -17.14
N ALA A 26 -3.32 -0.92 -16.62
CA ALA A 26 -4.65 -1.46 -16.30
C ALA A 26 -5.49 -1.80 -17.54
N ARG A 27 -5.16 -1.26 -18.72
CA ARG A 27 -5.85 -1.50 -20.01
C ARG A 27 -5.21 -2.57 -20.90
N LYS A 28 -4.27 -3.36 -20.40
CA LYS A 28 -3.85 -4.56 -21.14
C LYS A 28 -4.96 -5.60 -20.99
N LEU A 29 -5.83 -5.68 -22.01
CA LEU A 29 -6.79 -6.77 -22.18
C LEU A 29 -6.10 -8.10 -21.83
N PRO A 30 -6.71 -8.95 -20.99
CA PRO A 30 -6.17 -10.26 -20.67
C PRO A 30 -5.83 -10.97 -21.98
N VAL A 31 -4.61 -11.48 -22.10
CA VAL A 31 -4.32 -12.35 -23.23
C VAL A 31 -5.21 -13.57 -23.03
N ILE A 32 -6.28 -13.68 -23.82
CA ILE A 32 -7.11 -14.88 -23.90
C ILE A 32 -6.20 -15.97 -24.49
N ARG A 33 -5.39 -16.59 -23.63
CA ARG A 33 -4.65 -17.84 -23.87
C ARG A 33 -5.43 -18.93 -23.14
N GLY A 34 -5.90 -19.90 -23.90
CA GLY A 34 -6.71 -21.02 -23.44
C GLY A 34 -6.96 -21.94 -24.62
N THR A 35 -7.41 -23.16 -24.36
CA THR A 35 -7.54 -24.27 -25.31
C THR A 35 -8.54 -24.06 -26.45
N ASN A 36 -9.23 -22.91 -26.51
CA ASN A 36 -10.11 -22.54 -27.62
C ASN A 36 -9.40 -21.64 -28.63
N ASN A 37 -9.26 -22.14 -29.85
CA ASN A 37 -8.68 -21.44 -31.00
C ASN A 37 -9.63 -20.33 -31.52
N ILE A 38 -9.87 -19.29 -30.71
CA ILE A 38 -10.52 -18.07 -31.23
C ILE A 38 -9.47 -17.29 -32.02
N HIS A 39 -9.66 -17.23 -33.33
CA HIS A 39 -8.81 -16.45 -34.21
C HIS A 39 -8.74 -14.99 -33.72
N PRO A 40 -7.56 -14.33 -33.70
CA PRO A 40 -7.40 -12.97 -33.17
C PRO A 40 -8.44 -11.96 -33.66
N ILE A 41 -8.85 -12.07 -34.93
CA ILE A 41 -9.87 -11.20 -35.55
C ILE A 41 -11.24 -11.25 -34.87
N HIS A 42 -11.58 -12.37 -34.22
CA HIS A 42 -12.87 -12.59 -33.59
C HIS A 42 -12.85 -12.36 -32.07
N LYS A 43 -11.68 -12.18 -31.45
CA LYS A 43 -11.57 -12.04 -29.98
C LYS A 43 -12.35 -10.84 -29.45
N LEU A 44 -12.24 -9.68 -30.11
CA LEU A 44 -12.95 -8.47 -29.70
C LEU A 44 -14.47 -8.63 -29.87
N ARG A 45 -14.90 -9.30 -30.94
CA ARG A 45 -16.33 -9.57 -31.20
C ARG A 45 -16.89 -10.54 -30.15
N ALA A 46 -16.21 -11.66 -29.91
CA ALA A 46 -16.60 -12.63 -28.89
C ALA A 46 -16.68 -11.99 -27.50
N LEU A 47 -15.73 -11.12 -27.16
CA LEU A 47 -15.75 -10.39 -25.89
C LEU A 47 -16.98 -9.49 -25.78
N LYS A 48 -17.30 -8.69 -26.81
CA LYS A 48 -18.48 -7.81 -26.81
C LYS A 48 -19.79 -8.59 -26.74
N GLU A 49 -19.91 -9.69 -27.48
CA GLU A 49 -21.09 -10.56 -27.43
C GLU A 49 -21.25 -11.20 -26.04
N ALA A 50 -20.16 -11.67 -25.44
CA ALA A 50 -20.17 -12.22 -24.08
C ALA A 50 -20.49 -11.18 -23.00
N GLN A 51 -19.95 -9.95 -23.13
CA GLN A 51 -20.28 -8.83 -22.24
C GLN A 51 -21.76 -8.50 -22.30
N LYS A 52 -22.32 -8.36 -23.50
CA LYS A 52 -23.74 -8.10 -23.68
C LYS A 52 -24.60 -9.20 -23.06
N ALA A 53 -24.32 -10.47 -23.38
CA ALA A 53 -25.07 -11.60 -22.83
C ALA A 53 -24.97 -11.68 -21.30
N LEU A 54 -23.82 -11.33 -20.71
CA LEU A 54 -23.67 -11.24 -19.26
C LEU A 54 -24.47 -10.07 -18.66
N THR A 55 -24.45 -8.89 -19.30
CA THR A 55 -25.28 -7.75 -18.88
C THR A 55 -26.77 -8.12 -18.88
N ASP A 56 -27.26 -8.69 -19.98
CA ASP A 56 -28.65 -9.11 -20.14
C ASP A 56 -29.02 -10.19 -19.09
N TYR A 57 -28.13 -11.16 -18.84
CA TYR A 57 -28.33 -12.15 -17.78
C TYR A 57 -28.42 -11.52 -16.39
N LEU A 58 -27.47 -10.65 -16.02
CA LEU A 58 -27.45 -10.01 -14.71
C LEU A 58 -28.67 -9.09 -14.49
N HIS A 59 -29.10 -8.38 -15.54
CA HIS A 59 -30.26 -7.50 -15.46
C HIS A 59 -31.58 -8.28 -15.50
N ASP A 60 -31.83 -9.01 -16.57
CA ASP A 60 -33.14 -9.61 -16.87
C ASP A 60 -33.39 -10.87 -16.03
N THR A 61 -32.34 -11.68 -15.79
CA THR A 61 -32.49 -12.96 -15.07
C THR A 61 -32.20 -12.82 -13.59
N ARG A 62 -31.21 -12.01 -13.21
CA ARG A 62 -30.77 -11.86 -11.81
C ARG A 62 -31.34 -10.62 -11.12
N GLY A 63 -31.99 -9.72 -11.85
CA GLY A 63 -32.70 -8.57 -11.29
C GLY A 63 -31.79 -7.43 -10.84
N LEU A 64 -30.52 -7.40 -11.25
CA LEU A 64 -29.62 -6.30 -10.91
C LEU A 64 -30.03 -5.02 -11.66
N PRO A 65 -29.83 -3.82 -11.08
CA PRO A 65 -29.95 -2.58 -11.83
C PRO A 65 -29.07 -2.60 -13.08
N PHE A 66 -29.60 -2.15 -14.22
CA PHE A 66 -28.89 -2.21 -15.51
C PHE A 66 -27.50 -1.57 -15.45
N ILE A 67 -27.37 -0.44 -14.74
CA ILE A 67 -26.08 0.25 -14.55
C ILE A 67 -25.02 -0.66 -13.88
N PHE A 68 -25.42 -1.48 -12.91
CA PHE A 68 -24.51 -2.43 -12.26
C PHE A 68 -24.20 -3.62 -13.14
N ALA A 69 -25.22 -4.18 -13.79
CA ALA A 69 -25.02 -5.26 -14.76
C ALA A 69 -24.01 -4.85 -15.86
N GLU A 70 -24.15 -3.64 -16.38
CA GLU A 70 -23.25 -3.08 -17.39
C GLU A 70 -21.83 -2.88 -16.84
N GLN A 71 -21.67 -2.26 -15.67
CA GLN A 71 -20.34 -2.02 -15.07
C GLN A 71 -19.63 -3.34 -14.71
N ILE A 72 -20.36 -4.31 -14.17
CA ILE A 72 -19.81 -5.63 -13.83
C ILE A 72 -19.33 -6.33 -15.10
N ALA A 73 -20.18 -6.43 -16.12
CA ALA A 73 -19.81 -7.09 -17.38
C ALA A 73 -18.69 -6.36 -18.13
N ALA A 74 -18.66 -5.03 -18.09
CA ALA A 74 -17.65 -4.21 -18.75
C ALA A 74 -16.25 -4.37 -18.14
N ASN A 75 -16.14 -4.63 -16.84
CA ASN A 75 -14.87 -4.60 -16.10
C ASN A 75 -14.38 -5.96 -15.57
N SER A 76 -15.12 -7.06 -15.77
CA SER A 76 -14.78 -8.43 -15.30
C SER A 76 -14.12 -9.31 -16.38
N PHE A 77 -13.08 -8.79 -17.03
CA PHE A 77 -12.48 -9.42 -18.22
C PHE A 77 -11.93 -10.85 -18.00
N PHE A 78 -11.37 -11.16 -16.83
CA PHE A 78 -10.77 -12.45 -16.52
C PHE A 78 -11.84 -13.51 -16.24
N ALA A 79 -12.79 -13.23 -15.35
CA ALA A 79 -13.93 -14.10 -15.07
C ALA A 79 -14.73 -14.37 -16.36
N LEU A 80 -14.97 -13.32 -17.17
CA LEU A 80 -15.61 -13.46 -18.47
C LEU A 80 -14.77 -14.30 -19.44
N SER A 81 -13.45 -14.10 -19.50
CA SER A 81 -12.56 -14.92 -20.34
C SER A 81 -12.58 -16.40 -19.93
N ASP A 82 -12.72 -16.69 -18.63
CA ASP A 82 -12.82 -18.06 -18.12
C ASP A 82 -14.15 -18.73 -18.50
N LEU A 83 -15.24 -17.97 -18.65
CA LEU A 83 -16.48 -18.47 -19.26
C LEU A 83 -16.34 -18.71 -20.76
N ILE A 84 -15.76 -17.76 -21.50
CA ILE A 84 -15.56 -17.87 -22.96
C ILE A 84 -14.74 -19.12 -23.30
N ARG A 85 -13.75 -19.48 -22.46
CA ARG A 85 -12.94 -20.70 -22.61
C ARG A 85 -13.74 -22.01 -22.49
N LYS A 86 -14.96 -21.99 -21.93
CA LYS A 86 -15.81 -23.18 -21.82
C LYS A 86 -16.61 -23.46 -23.09
N ILE A 87 -16.66 -22.51 -24.03
CA ILE A 87 -17.52 -22.59 -25.23
C ILE A 87 -16.68 -22.74 -26.49
N ARG A 88 -17.01 -23.73 -27.33
CA ARG A 88 -16.44 -23.84 -28.67
C ARG A 88 -16.89 -22.66 -29.54
N PHE A 89 -15.94 -21.87 -30.01
CA PHE A 89 -16.24 -20.66 -30.78
C PHE A 89 -16.79 -20.95 -32.18
N SER A 90 -17.85 -20.22 -32.54
CA SER A 90 -18.46 -20.16 -33.87
C SER A 90 -18.98 -18.74 -34.10
N ALA A 91 -18.57 -18.07 -35.17
CA ALA A 91 -18.92 -16.67 -35.41
C ALA A 91 -20.44 -16.43 -35.62
N PHE A 92 -21.21 -17.49 -35.86
CA PHE A 92 -22.65 -17.41 -36.09
C PHE A 92 -23.49 -17.79 -34.86
N THR A 93 -22.98 -18.67 -34.00
CA THR A 93 -23.76 -19.26 -32.90
C THR A 93 -23.18 -18.96 -31.51
N PHE A 94 -22.12 -18.14 -31.43
CA PHE A 94 -21.44 -17.87 -30.17
C PHE A 94 -22.34 -17.18 -29.14
N SER A 95 -23.09 -16.14 -29.53
CA SER A 95 -24.03 -15.44 -28.62
C SER A 95 -25.03 -16.42 -27.99
N GLU A 96 -25.73 -17.20 -28.81
CA GLU A 96 -26.74 -18.18 -28.37
C GLU A 96 -26.12 -19.26 -27.46
N SER A 97 -24.91 -19.71 -27.78
CA SER A 97 -24.17 -20.69 -26.97
C SER A 97 -23.78 -20.11 -25.62
N PHE A 98 -23.39 -18.83 -25.58
CA PHE A 98 -23.01 -18.13 -24.36
C PHE A 98 -24.21 -17.84 -23.46
N GLU A 99 -25.31 -17.37 -24.04
CA GLU A 99 -26.59 -17.21 -23.35
C GLU A 99 -27.09 -18.54 -22.76
N SER A 100 -26.97 -19.63 -23.54
CA SER A 100 -27.30 -20.98 -23.06
C SER A 100 -26.41 -21.40 -21.89
N LEU A 101 -25.10 -21.13 -21.95
CA LEU A 101 -24.18 -21.42 -20.84
C LEU A 101 -24.64 -20.72 -19.55
N LEU A 102 -24.93 -19.41 -19.61
CA LEU A 102 -25.38 -18.65 -18.44
C LEU A 102 -26.71 -19.15 -17.89
N ARG A 103 -27.64 -19.56 -18.77
CA ARG A 103 -28.95 -20.10 -18.37
C ARG A 103 -28.84 -21.39 -17.57
N TYR A 104 -27.93 -22.28 -17.96
CA TYR A 104 -27.78 -23.61 -17.32
C TYR A 104 -26.68 -23.66 -16.24
N HIS A 105 -25.79 -22.67 -16.21
CA HIS A 105 -24.69 -22.57 -15.25
C HIS A 105 -24.63 -21.16 -14.65
N PRO A 106 -25.42 -20.89 -13.59
CA PRO A 106 -25.38 -19.61 -12.90
C PRO A 106 -23.96 -19.25 -12.47
N VAL A 107 -23.58 -17.99 -12.70
CA VAL A 107 -22.26 -17.46 -12.32
C VAL A 107 -22.23 -17.05 -10.85
N ASN A 108 -21.04 -17.03 -10.25
CA ASN A 108 -20.83 -16.40 -8.96
C ASN A 108 -20.81 -14.88 -9.14
N GLU A 109 -21.88 -14.19 -8.73
CA GLU A 109 -22.03 -12.74 -8.95
C GLU A 109 -20.96 -11.93 -8.20
N PHE A 110 -20.54 -12.39 -7.01
CA PHE A 110 -19.48 -11.76 -6.23
C PHE A 110 -18.11 -11.88 -6.92
N GLU A 111 -17.80 -13.00 -7.57
CA GLU A 111 -16.54 -13.14 -8.32
C GLU A 111 -16.43 -12.08 -9.42
N PHE A 112 -17.50 -11.92 -10.20
CA PHE A 112 -17.57 -10.93 -11.28
C PHE A 112 -17.53 -9.49 -10.73
N PHE A 113 -18.26 -9.22 -9.66
CA PHE A 113 -18.28 -7.91 -9.04
C PHE A 113 -16.92 -7.51 -8.45
N LEU A 114 -16.28 -8.36 -7.66
CA LEU A 114 -15.00 -8.07 -7.01
C LEU A 114 -13.91 -7.77 -8.05
N GLU A 115 -13.87 -8.54 -9.14
CA GLU A 115 -12.99 -8.24 -10.26
C GLU A 115 -13.34 -6.88 -10.88
N SER A 116 -14.63 -6.61 -11.14
CA SER A 116 -15.09 -5.39 -11.80
C SER A 116 -14.75 -4.10 -11.03
N ILE A 117 -14.73 -4.17 -9.69
CA ILE A 117 -14.39 -3.02 -8.82
C ILE A 117 -12.88 -2.85 -8.63
N GLY A 118 -12.05 -3.69 -9.28
CA GLY A 118 -10.60 -3.55 -9.31
C GLY A 118 -9.82 -4.44 -8.34
N ILE A 119 -10.43 -5.49 -7.78
CA ILE A 119 -9.67 -6.49 -7.01
C ILE A 119 -8.91 -7.41 -7.98
N ASP A 120 -7.61 -7.58 -7.73
CA ASP A 120 -6.76 -8.43 -8.57
C ASP A 120 -7.25 -9.89 -8.55
N ARG A 121 -7.25 -10.53 -9.72
CA ARG A 121 -7.72 -11.92 -9.92
C ARG A 121 -7.13 -12.90 -8.91
N GLN A 122 -5.86 -12.70 -8.55
CA GLN A 122 -5.17 -13.59 -7.60
C GLN A 122 -5.76 -13.48 -6.19
N ASP A 123 -6.34 -12.33 -5.85
CA ASP A 123 -6.83 -12.04 -4.51
C ASP A 123 -8.35 -12.22 -4.39
N VAL A 124 -9.11 -12.27 -5.50
CA VAL A 124 -10.60 -12.37 -5.48
C VAL A 124 -11.10 -13.46 -4.52
N HIS A 125 -10.49 -14.64 -4.56
CA HIS A 125 -10.88 -15.77 -3.70
C HIS A 125 -10.73 -15.51 -2.19
N LEU A 126 -9.89 -14.56 -1.78
CA LEU A 126 -9.69 -14.16 -0.39
C LEU A 126 -10.84 -13.30 0.14
N PHE A 127 -11.58 -12.66 -0.76
CA PHE A 127 -12.63 -11.68 -0.46
C PHE A 127 -14.03 -12.18 -0.79
N LEU A 128 -14.16 -13.39 -1.33
CA LEU A 128 -15.47 -13.99 -1.58
C LEU A 128 -16.21 -14.22 -0.26
N PRO A 129 -17.49 -13.82 -0.17
CA PRO A 129 -18.29 -14.11 1.00
C PRO A 129 -18.52 -15.62 1.15
N LYS A 130 -18.67 -16.06 2.40
CA LYS A 130 -18.77 -17.49 2.73
C LYS A 130 -20.17 -17.98 2.42
N ASN A 131 -20.27 -19.00 1.57
CA ASN A 131 -21.52 -19.69 1.21
C ASN A 131 -22.58 -18.79 0.53
N THR A 132 -22.19 -17.65 -0.02
CA THR A 132 -23.09 -16.81 -0.84
C THR A 132 -22.51 -16.65 -2.24
N PHE A 133 -23.39 -16.75 -3.23
CA PHE A 133 -23.02 -16.70 -4.65
C PHE A 133 -23.79 -15.59 -5.39
N PHE A 134 -24.84 -15.05 -4.78
CA PHE A 134 -25.77 -14.14 -5.42
C PHE A 134 -26.09 -12.93 -4.54
N PHE A 135 -26.23 -11.74 -5.14
CA PHE A 135 -26.62 -10.51 -4.44
C PHE A 135 -28.04 -10.54 -3.89
N SER A 136 -28.90 -11.41 -4.43
CA SER A 136 -30.24 -11.64 -3.85
C SER A 136 -30.19 -12.18 -2.41
N GLU A 137 -29.05 -12.75 -1.99
CA GLU A 137 -28.84 -13.27 -0.64
C GLU A 137 -28.34 -12.18 0.33
N ASP A 138 -27.67 -11.15 -0.18
CA ASP A 138 -27.16 -9.99 0.58
C ASP A 138 -27.02 -8.76 -0.35
N SER A 139 -28.00 -7.85 -0.29
CA SER A 139 -28.03 -6.66 -1.14
C SER A 139 -27.16 -5.52 -0.63
N ASN A 140 -26.69 -5.57 0.62
CA ASN A 140 -25.99 -4.44 1.27
C ASN A 140 -24.76 -4.00 0.47
N VAL A 141 -24.06 -4.95 -0.16
CA VAL A 141 -22.89 -4.67 -0.99
C VAL A 141 -23.27 -3.80 -2.20
N LEU A 142 -24.42 -4.05 -2.83
CA LEU A 142 -24.91 -3.25 -3.95
C LEU A 142 -25.45 -1.90 -3.49
N ASP A 143 -26.16 -1.87 -2.36
CA ASP A 143 -26.72 -0.64 -1.79
C ASP A 143 -25.58 0.32 -1.38
N ALA A 144 -24.58 -0.15 -0.65
CA ALA A 144 -23.39 0.64 -0.31
C ALA A 144 -22.60 1.07 -1.56
N SER A 145 -22.48 0.19 -2.55
CA SER A 145 -21.84 0.54 -3.83
C SER A 145 -22.60 1.66 -4.55
N LEU A 146 -23.94 1.63 -4.52
CA LEU A 146 -24.77 2.66 -5.12
C LEU A 146 -24.49 4.01 -4.50
N GLU A 147 -24.52 4.10 -3.17
CA GLU A 147 -24.27 5.36 -2.45
C GLU A 147 -22.86 5.91 -2.73
N LEU A 148 -21.84 5.04 -2.76
CA LEU A 148 -20.47 5.44 -3.10
C LEU A 148 -20.40 5.99 -4.53
N ILE A 149 -21.00 5.32 -5.52
CA ILE A 149 -21.00 5.81 -6.90
C ILE A 149 -21.76 7.14 -7.00
N GLN A 150 -22.93 7.26 -6.37
CA GLN A 150 -23.72 8.49 -6.38
C GLN A 150 -22.97 9.67 -5.74
N PHE A 151 -22.18 9.41 -4.70
CA PHE A 151 -21.34 10.44 -4.09
C PHE A 151 -20.16 10.87 -4.99
N GLY A 152 -19.67 9.98 -5.85
CA GLY A 152 -18.64 10.27 -6.86
C GLY A 152 -17.41 9.35 -6.82
N PHE A 153 -17.48 8.22 -6.13
CA PHE A 153 -16.39 7.24 -6.14
C PHE A 153 -16.27 6.57 -7.52
N PRO A 154 -15.06 6.43 -8.10
CA PRO A 154 -14.87 5.66 -9.33
C PRO A 154 -15.13 4.17 -9.09
N TRP A 155 -15.87 3.51 -10.00
CA TRP A 155 -16.22 2.08 -9.92
C TRP A 155 -15.01 1.17 -9.65
N ASN A 156 -13.94 1.34 -10.44
CA ASN A 156 -12.72 0.55 -10.35
C ASN A 156 -11.86 0.84 -9.11
N LYS A 157 -12.28 1.78 -8.25
CA LYS A 157 -11.62 2.08 -6.97
C LYS A 157 -12.42 1.61 -5.76
N LEU A 158 -13.65 1.13 -5.94
CA LEU A 158 -14.41 0.52 -4.85
C LEU A 158 -13.67 -0.69 -4.28
N GLY A 159 -12.89 -1.41 -5.10
CA GLY A 159 -12.04 -2.51 -4.64
C GLY A 159 -10.94 -2.11 -3.66
N VAL A 160 -10.52 -0.83 -3.65
CA VAL A 160 -9.59 -0.30 -2.62
C VAL A 160 -10.27 -0.28 -1.26
N LEU A 161 -11.51 0.22 -1.21
CA LEU A 161 -12.31 0.25 0.00
C LEU A 161 -12.63 -1.15 0.48
N TYR A 162 -13.12 -2.01 -0.42
CA TYR A 162 -13.56 -3.38 -0.09
C TYR A 162 -12.41 -4.21 0.49
N ARG A 163 -11.20 -4.08 -0.09
CA ARG A 163 -10.01 -4.82 0.35
C ARG A 163 -9.57 -4.44 1.76
N GLU A 164 -9.63 -3.16 2.10
CA GLU A 164 -9.13 -2.66 3.38
C GLU A 164 -10.19 -2.75 4.48
N GLU A 165 -11.44 -2.44 4.16
CA GLU A 165 -12.53 -2.29 5.13
C GLU A 165 -13.84 -2.86 4.55
N VAL A 166 -13.95 -4.20 4.56
CA VAL A 166 -15.15 -4.91 4.06
C VAL A 166 -16.43 -4.44 4.75
N SER A 167 -16.35 -4.00 6.02
CA SER A 167 -17.50 -3.53 6.80
C SER A 167 -18.22 -2.34 6.18
N ILE A 168 -17.55 -1.53 5.34
CA ILE A 168 -18.18 -0.41 4.63
C ILE A 168 -19.35 -0.92 3.76
N PHE A 169 -19.19 -2.10 3.15
CA PHE A 169 -20.18 -2.70 2.26
C PHE A 169 -21.26 -3.50 3.01
N SER A 170 -21.24 -3.45 4.34
CA SER A 170 -22.29 -4.00 5.21
C SER A 170 -23.10 -2.91 5.90
N MET A 171 -22.75 -1.63 5.70
CA MET A 171 -23.51 -0.49 6.22
C MET A 171 -24.79 -0.28 5.40
N SER A 172 -25.82 0.31 6.02
CA SER A 172 -26.98 0.77 5.26
C SER A 172 -26.59 1.97 4.39
N GLY A 173 -27.30 2.15 3.28
CA GLY A 173 -27.07 3.30 2.39
C GLY A 173 -27.19 4.64 3.12
N ASP A 174 -28.22 4.79 3.97
CA ASP A 174 -28.44 5.99 4.77
C ASP A 174 -27.25 6.31 5.70
N GLU A 175 -26.71 5.30 6.41
CA GLU A 175 -25.59 5.50 7.32
C GLU A 175 -24.33 5.96 6.57
N LEU A 176 -24.08 5.38 5.40
CA LEU A 176 -22.93 5.73 4.58
C LEU A 176 -23.07 7.14 3.99
N THR A 177 -24.26 7.49 3.53
CA THR A 177 -24.58 8.80 2.96
C THR A 177 -24.52 9.91 3.99
N ASP A 178 -25.09 9.70 5.19
CA ASP A 178 -24.98 10.63 6.31
C ASP A 178 -23.52 10.86 6.70
N ARG A 179 -22.70 9.81 6.70
CA ARG A 179 -21.28 9.90 7.04
C ARG A 179 -20.48 10.70 6.01
N LEU A 180 -20.70 10.44 4.73
CA LEU A 180 -20.03 11.15 3.63
C LEU A 180 -20.44 12.63 3.61
N ASN A 181 -21.73 12.93 3.82
CA ASN A 181 -22.23 14.30 3.93
C ASN A 181 -21.72 15.00 5.19
N GLY A 182 -21.60 14.29 6.31
CA GLY A 182 -21.01 14.79 7.54
C GLY A 182 -19.57 15.29 7.36
N PHE A 183 -18.75 14.64 6.51
CA PHE A 183 -17.42 15.15 6.19
C PHE A 183 -17.45 16.47 5.42
N LYS A 184 -18.39 16.62 4.48
CA LYS A 184 -18.55 17.86 3.71
C LYS A 184 -18.96 19.02 4.61
N GLU A 185 -19.98 18.80 5.44
CA GLU A 185 -20.52 19.84 6.32
C GLU A 185 -19.51 20.25 7.40
N ARG A 186 -18.80 19.28 7.97
CA ARG A 186 -17.89 19.52 9.08
C ARG A 186 -16.58 20.17 8.66
N PHE A 187 -16.04 19.79 7.50
CA PHE A 187 -14.71 20.23 7.07
C PHE A 187 -14.74 21.15 5.82
N GLY A 188 -15.91 21.40 5.24
CA GLY A 188 -16.07 22.31 4.11
C GLY A 188 -15.52 21.80 2.78
N TYR A 189 -15.29 20.50 2.64
CA TYR A 189 -14.73 19.89 1.43
C TYR A 189 -15.80 19.52 0.39
N ASP A 190 -15.41 19.55 -0.89
CA ASP A 190 -16.24 19.07 -1.99
C ASP A 190 -16.24 17.52 -2.07
N ASN A 191 -17.12 16.97 -2.91
CA ASN A 191 -17.23 15.52 -3.08
C ASN A 191 -15.90 14.91 -3.54
N LEU A 192 -15.18 15.55 -4.48
CA LEU A 192 -13.93 15.02 -5.06
C LEU A 192 -12.85 14.85 -3.99
N CYS A 193 -12.70 15.84 -3.11
CA CYS A 193 -11.77 15.80 -2.00
C CYS A 193 -12.16 14.69 -1.02
N VAL A 194 -13.42 14.65 -0.59
CA VAL A 194 -13.91 13.62 0.36
C VAL A 194 -13.70 12.20 -0.20
N VAL A 195 -13.99 11.99 -1.49
CA VAL A 195 -13.71 10.71 -2.17
C VAL A 195 -12.23 10.37 -2.11
N GLY A 196 -11.34 11.31 -2.46
CA GLY A 196 -9.89 11.09 -2.43
C GLY A 196 -9.36 10.74 -1.03
N VAL A 197 -9.87 11.42 0.00
CA VAL A 197 -9.54 11.15 1.41
C VAL A 197 -10.00 9.75 1.82
N CYS A 198 -11.26 9.39 1.54
CA CYS A 198 -11.82 8.10 1.93
C CYS A 198 -11.14 6.93 1.21
N LEU A 199 -10.75 7.11 -0.06
CA LEU A 199 -9.96 6.11 -0.77
C LEU A 199 -8.57 5.90 -0.16
N ALA A 200 -7.93 6.95 0.34
CA ALA A 200 -6.64 6.84 1.01
C ALA A 200 -6.76 6.32 2.45
N PHE A 201 -7.87 6.60 3.12
CA PHE A 201 -8.11 6.22 4.50
C PHE A 201 -9.49 5.54 4.64
N PRO A 202 -9.66 4.29 4.13
CA PRO A 202 -10.96 3.62 4.12
C PRO A 202 -11.58 3.47 5.52
N TYR A 203 -10.75 3.29 6.54
CA TYR A 203 -11.21 3.18 7.94
C TYR A 203 -12.03 4.40 8.40
N LEU A 204 -11.92 5.56 7.76
CA LEU A 204 -12.74 6.73 8.06
C LEU A 204 -14.22 6.50 7.78
N LEU A 205 -14.56 5.56 6.90
CA LEU A 205 -15.95 5.17 6.60
C LEU A 205 -16.45 4.03 7.50
N SER A 206 -15.56 3.26 8.12
CA SER A 206 -15.91 2.11 8.98
C SER A 206 -16.54 2.49 10.32
N VAL A 207 -17.32 1.62 10.94
CA VAL A 207 -17.90 1.83 12.29
C VAL A 207 -16.81 2.14 13.34
N GLU A 208 -15.65 1.48 13.28
CA GLU A 208 -14.51 1.76 14.17
C GLU A 208 -13.90 3.16 13.98
N GLY A 209 -14.08 3.75 12.79
CA GLY A 209 -13.69 5.11 12.49
C GLY A 209 -14.47 6.19 13.27
N GLN A 210 -15.56 5.83 13.97
CA GLN A 210 -16.41 6.78 14.72
C GLN A 210 -15.75 7.40 15.96
N SER A 211 -14.54 6.96 16.33
CA SER A 211 -13.77 7.66 17.37
C SER A 211 -13.29 9.03 16.83
N GLY A 212 -14.12 10.06 17.06
CA GLY A 212 -13.92 11.46 16.65
C GLY A 212 -12.74 12.19 17.29
N GLY A 213 -11.63 11.50 17.56
CA GLY A 213 -10.31 12.11 17.66
C GLY A 213 -9.37 11.69 16.52
N CYS A 214 -9.70 10.61 15.79
CA CYS A 214 -8.89 10.10 14.70
C CYS A 214 -9.25 10.71 13.33
N ILE A 215 -10.47 11.22 13.16
CA ILE A 215 -10.95 11.78 11.88
C ILE A 215 -10.40 13.19 11.71
N GLU A 216 -10.61 14.02 12.72
CA GLU A 216 -10.24 15.44 12.82
C GLU A 216 -8.75 15.59 12.62
N ALA A 217 -7.95 14.78 13.32
CA ALA A 217 -6.50 14.80 13.18
C ALA A 217 -6.02 14.46 11.76
N VAL A 218 -6.77 13.66 11.00
CA VAL A 218 -6.44 13.34 9.60
C VAL A 218 -6.80 14.51 8.70
N PHE A 219 -7.99 15.08 8.86
CA PHE A 219 -8.41 16.24 8.08
C PHE A 219 -7.57 17.50 8.38
N GLU A 220 -7.13 17.71 9.62
CA GLU A 220 -6.17 18.77 10.01
C GLU A 220 -4.82 18.62 9.29
N ASP A 221 -4.25 17.40 9.27
CA ASP A 221 -2.98 17.13 8.57
C ASP A 221 -3.13 17.29 7.04
N LEU A 222 -4.34 17.08 6.50
CA LEU A 222 -4.65 17.24 5.08
C LEU A 222 -4.92 18.69 4.67
N GLU A 223 -5.57 19.48 5.50
CA GLU A 223 -5.97 20.87 5.20
C GLU A 223 -4.77 21.70 4.74
N MET A 224 -3.61 21.57 5.40
CA MET A 224 -2.39 22.28 5.01
C MET A 224 -1.75 21.71 3.75
N VAL A 225 -1.85 20.41 3.49
CA VAL A 225 -1.43 19.83 2.20
C VAL A 225 -2.31 20.39 1.09
N PHE A 226 -3.60 20.53 1.35
CA PHE A 226 -4.60 21.04 0.42
C PHE A 226 -4.40 22.53 0.17
N GLN A 227 -4.15 23.36 1.18
CA GLN A 227 -3.80 24.78 1.02
C GLN A 227 -2.51 24.97 0.22
N ASN A 228 -1.48 24.15 0.47
CA ASN A 228 -0.24 24.16 -0.34
C ASN A 228 -0.49 23.69 -1.79
N PHE A 229 -1.43 22.77 -2.00
CA PHE A 229 -1.85 22.31 -3.32
C PHE A 229 -2.78 23.32 -4.01
N GLU A 230 -3.54 24.09 -3.25
CA GLU A 230 -4.39 25.19 -3.71
C GLU A 230 -3.55 26.31 -4.32
N LEU A 231 -2.39 26.59 -3.73
CA LEU A 231 -1.38 27.47 -4.34
C LEU A 231 -0.80 26.91 -5.65
N ALA A 232 -0.94 25.61 -5.91
CA ALA A 232 -0.55 24.92 -7.16
C ALA A 232 -1.73 24.67 -8.12
N ARG A 233 -2.98 25.12 -7.81
CA ARG A 233 -4.21 24.93 -8.61
C ARG A 233 -4.16 25.46 -10.03
N SER A 234 -3.22 26.36 -10.35
CA SER A 234 -3.14 26.96 -11.68
C SER A 234 -2.68 25.99 -12.79
N CYS A 235 -2.32 24.74 -12.46
CA CYS A 235 -1.62 23.84 -13.39
C CYS A 235 -2.22 22.43 -13.60
N VAL A 236 -3.29 22.00 -12.89
CA VAL A 236 -3.75 20.59 -12.93
C VAL A 236 -5.28 20.49 -12.98
N GLU A 237 -5.81 19.59 -13.82
CA GLU A 237 -7.23 19.20 -13.80
C GLU A 237 -7.57 18.50 -12.47
N GLU A 238 -8.54 19.04 -11.74
CA GLU A 238 -9.01 18.48 -10.48
C GLU A 238 -9.85 17.23 -10.75
N ASN A 239 -9.37 16.08 -10.28
CA ASN A 239 -10.10 14.83 -10.31
C ASN A 239 -9.80 13.99 -9.06
N VAL A 240 -10.60 12.94 -8.87
CA VAL A 240 -10.47 12.03 -7.72
C VAL A 240 -9.06 11.43 -7.60
N ASP A 241 -8.39 11.11 -8.71
CA ASP A 241 -7.05 10.54 -8.69
C ASP A 241 -6.03 11.50 -8.07
N THR A 242 -6.11 12.78 -8.42
CA THR A 242 -5.21 13.81 -7.86
C THR A 242 -5.38 13.91 -6.34
N TRP A 243 -6.61 13.98 -5.83
CA TRP A 243 -6.88 14.01 -4.40
C TRP A 243 -6.44 12.73 -3.69
N TYR A 244 -6.75 11.58 -4.27
CA TYR A 244 -6.33 10.28 -3.75
C TYR A 244 -4.81 10.20 -3.61
N GLU A 245 -4.05 10.61 -4.64
CA GLU A 245 -2.58 10.60 -4.61
C GLU A 245 -1.99 11.53 -3.54
N LEU A 246 -2.60 12.70 -3.32
CA LEU A 246 -2.21 13.60 -2.24
C LEU A 246 -2.41 12.96 -0.88
N CYS A 247 -3.59 12.40 -0.65
CA CYS A 247 -3.94 11.76 0.62
C CYS A 247 -3.06 10.52 0.89
N ARG A 248 -2.72 9.74 -0.15
CA ARG A 248 -1.78 8.61 -0.02
C ARG A 248 -0.40 9.04 0.51
N LYS A 249 0.11 10.21 0.10
CA LYS A 249 1.41 10.69 0.62
C LYS A 249 1.35 10.97 2.11
N VAL A 250 0.24 11.53 2.60
CA VAL A 250 0.00 11.72 4.03
C VAL A 250 -0.08 10.37 4.74
N ARG A 251 -0.80 9.40 4.15
CA ARG A 251 -0.91 8.04 4.68
C ARG A 251 0.44 7.37 4.94
N VAL A 252 1.40 7.53 4.02
CA VAL A 252 2.76 6.98 4.20
C VAL A 252 3.37 7.43 5.53
N PHE A 253 3.12 8.65 5.99
CA PHE A 253 3.64 9.09 7.29
C PHE A 253 2.96 8.35 8.46
N TYR A 254 1.66 8.10 8.40
CA TYR A 254 0.96 7.31 9.41
C TYR A 254 1.43 5.86 9.44
N ASP A 255 1.63 5.23 8.27
CA ASP A 255 2.14 3.86 8.16
C ASP A 255 3.58 3.75 8.71
N LEU A 256 4.35 4.84 8.66
CA LEU A 256 5.67 4.96 9.28
C LEU A 256 5.62 5.19 10.80
N GLY A 257 4.43 5.21 11.40
CA GLY A 257 4.18 5.38 12.83
C GLY A 257 4.12 6.84 13.30
N CYS A 258 3.93 7.79 12.37
CA CYS A 258 3.68 9.18 12.77
C CYS A 258 2.29 9.29 13.40
N LYS A 259 2.20 10.06 14.49
CA LYS A 259 0.91 10.34 15.12
C LYS A 259 0.04 11.18 14.16
N LYS A 260 -1.25 10.83 14.06
CA LYS A 260 -2.26 11.64 13.37
C LYS A 260 -2.32 13.04 14.00
N GLY A 261 -2.51 14.08 13.20
CA GLY A 261 -2.45 15.50 13.63
C GLY A 261 -1.03 16.00 13.95
N LYS A 262 0.00 15.27 13.53
CA LYS A 262 1.42 15.66 13.67
C LYS A 262 2.19 15.54 12.37
N VAL A 263 1.57 15.10 11.27
CA VAL A 263 2.20 15.10 9.96
C VAL A 263 2.42 16.52 9.49
N LEU A 264 1.56 17.46 9.88
CA LEU A 264 1.73 18.90 9.68
C LEU A 264 3.10 19.40 10.17
N ASN A 265 3.48 19.06 11.41
CA ASN A 265 4.78 19.44 11.96
C ASN A 265 5.95 18.84 11.16
N ILE A 266 5.73 17.68 10.54
CA ILE A 266 6.73 17.01 9.73
C ILE A 266 6.86 17.69 8.35
N LEU A 267 5.74 17.98 7.69
CA LEU A 267 5.70 18.61 6.37
C LEU A 267 6.13 20.08 6.41
N CYS A 268 5.67 20.84 7.40
CA CYS A 268 5.99 22.27 7.55
C CYS A 268 7.28 22.54 8.34
N GLY A 269 7.67 21.67 9.29
CA GLY A 269 8.82 21.89 10.18
C GLY A 269 10.01 20.95 9.95
N TYR A 270 9.80 19.70 9.51
CA TYR A 270 10.85 18.71 9.29
C TYR A 270 11.25 18.51 7.83
N GLY A 271 10.55 19.05 6.83
CA GLY A 271 10.99 18.92 5.43
C GLY A 271 12.43 19.40 5.23
N SER A 272 12.74 20.58 5.78
CA SER A 272 14.10 21.14 5.81
C SER A 272 15.06 20.36 6.71
N GLU A 273 14.61 19.89 7.89
CA GLU A 273 15.46 19.17 8.85
C GLU A 273 15.75 17.71 8.42
N LEU A 274 14.80 17.00 7.83
CA LEU A 274 14.97 15.67 7.23
C LEU A 274 15.86 15.76 6.00
N GLN A 275 15.66 16.78 5.16
CA GLN A 275 16.57 17.08 4.06
C GLN A 275 17.98 17.35 4.59
N ARG A 276 18.12 18.19 5.64
CA ARG A 276 19.41 18.48 6.28
C ARG A 276 20.09 17.23 6.85
N ARG A 277 19.32 16.29 7.43
CA ARG A 277 19.82 15.01 7.94
C ARG A 277 20.23 14.06 6.83
N PHE A 278 19.47 14.04 5.74
CA PHE A 278 19.80 13.28 4.54
C PHE A 278 21.09 13.80 3.90
N ASP A 279 21.19 15.12 3.74
CA ASP A 279 22.38 15.80 3.20
C ASP A 279 23.58 15.64 4.12
N PHE A 280 23.38 15.65 5.44
CA PHE A 280 24.41 15.30 6.40
C PHE A 280 24.95 13.88 6.18
N LEU A 281 24.09 12.88 6.01
CA LEU A 281 24.51 11.51 5.71
C LEU A 281 25.25 11.44 4.36
N LEU A 282 24.77 12.12 3.31
CA LEU A 282 25.51 12.20 2.05
C LEU A 282 26.90 12.82 2.24
N SER A 283 27.03 13.89 3.03
CA SER A 283 28.31 14.53 3.34
C SER A 283 29.29 13.62 4.06
N LYS A 284 28.83 12.55 4.73
CA LYS A 284 29.66 11.54 5.39
C LYS A 284 30.13 10.44 4.44
N GLY A 285 29.79 10.51 3.15
CA GLY A 285 30.31 9.64 2.09
C GLY A 285 29.40 8.46 1.72
N PHE A 286 28.14 8.47 2.16
CA PHE A 286 27.16 7.48 1.71
C PHE A 286 26.79 7.70 0.24
N LYS A 287 26.71 6.62 -0.53
CA LYS A 287 26.21 6.69 -1.90
C LYS A 287 24.71 6.94 -1.87
N HIS A 288 24.25 7.92 -2.65
CA HIS A 288 22.84 8.30 -2.67
C HIS A 288 21.88 7.12 -2.86
N SER A 289 22.13 6.23 -3.83
CA SER A 289 21.27 5.07 -4.09
C SER A 289 21.21 4.10 -2.90
N ASN A 290 22.34 3.88 -2.24
CA ASN A 290 22.43 2.99 -1.09
C ASN A 290 21.77 3.63 0.14
N LEU A 291 22.01 4.92 0.38
CA LEU A 291 21.34 5.67 1.45
C LEU A 291 19.81 5.63 1.32
N CYS A 292 19.28 5.79 0.10
CA CYS A 292 17.84 5.62 -0.16
C CYS A 292 17.34 4.22 0.22
N LEU A 293 18.09 3.17 -0.14
CA LEU A 293 17.74 1.79 0.22
C LEU A 293 17.78 1.56 1.74
N MET A 294 18.78 2.13 2.42
CA MET A 294 18.91 2.08 3.87
C MET A 294 17.72 2.75 4.56
N ILE A 295 17.31 3.93 4.10
CA ILE A 295 16.18 4.66 4.68
C ILE A 295 14.87 3.93 4.42
N ARG A 296 14.69 3.36 3.22
CA ARG A 296 13.51 2.55 2.90
C ARG A 296 13.38 1.34 3.82
N THR A 297 14.50 0.68 4.15
CA THR A 297 14.50 -0.52 5.00
C THR A 297 14.49 -0.18 6.50
N LYS A 298 15.04 0.98 6.89
CA LYS A 298 15.21 1.43 8.27
C LYS A 298 14.95 2.95 8.39
N PRO A 299 13.68 3.39 8.32
CA PRO A 299 13.33 4.83 8.32
C PRO A 299 13.73 5.54 9.62
N LYS A 300 13.88 4.79 10.72
CA LYS A 300 14.38 5.28 12.02
C LYS A 300 15.77 5.94 11.94
N ILE A 301 16.52 5.78 10.86
CA ILE A 301 17.80 6.46 10.65
C ILE A 301 17.60 7.99 10.56
N LEU A 302 16.60 8.46 9.80
CA LEU A 302 16.34 9.90 9.62
C LEU A 302 15.70 10.58 10.84
N ASN A 303 15.15 9.79 11.77
CA ASN A 303 14.56 10.31 13.00
C ASN A 303 15.62 10.65 14.07
N GLN A 304 16.90 10.39 13.80
CA GLN A 304 18.00 10.65 14.73
C GLN A 304 18.68 12.00 14.44
N GLY A 305 19.06 12.72 15.49
CA GLY A 305 19.81 13.98 15.36
C GLY A 305 21.27 13.76 14.96
N HIS A 306 21.86 14.76 14.28
CA HIS A 306 23.23 14.71 13.71
C HIS A 306 24.27 14.17 14.70
N LYS A 307 24.30 14.71 15.93
CA LYS A 307 25.28 14.31 16.96
C LYS A 307 25.21 12.82 17.30
N LYS A 308 24.01 12.21 17.31
CA LYS A 308 23.85 10.78 17.61
C LYS A 308 24.36 9.91 16.46
N VAL A 309 23.99 10.27 15.23
CA VAL A 309 24.43 9.56 14.02
C VAL A 309 25.94 9.67 13.86
N GLU A 310 26.50 10.87 14.06
CA GLU A 310 27.94 11.11 13.97
C GLU A 310 28.74 10.24 14.94
N ARG A 311 28.31 10.14 16.21
CA ARG A 311 28.97 9.26 17.19
C ARG A 311 28.95 7.80 16.75
N LYS A 312 27.86 7.33 16.13
CA LYS A 312 27.75 5.96 15.61
C LYS A 312 28.67 5.73 14.42
N LEU A 313 28.75 6.70 13.51
CA LEU A 313 29.66 6.65 12.36
C LEU A 313 31.12 6.68 12.79
N ASN A 314 31.47 7.53 13.77
CA ASN A 314 32.83 7.57 14.31
C ASN A 314 33.20 6.24 14.97
N PHE A 315 32.31 5.66 15.78
CA PHE A 315 32.54 4.34 16.36
C PHE A 315 32.74 3.26 15.27
N TRP A 316 31.92 3.28 14.22
CA TRP A 316 32.03 2.33 13.11
C TRP A 316 33.35 2.46 12.34
N CYS A 317 33.73 3.68 11.97
CA CYS A 317 34.92 3.92 11.16
C CYS A 317 36.21 3.81 11.97
N GLN A 318 36.22 4.33 13.20
CA GLN A 318 37.43 4.46 14.01
C GLN A 318 37.65 3.28 14.94
N GLU A 319 36.62 2.82 15.66
CA GLU A 319 36.76 1.74 16.65
C GLU A 319 36.57 0.36 16.03
N LEU A 320 35.60 0.18 15.12
CA LEU A 320 35.41 -1.07 14.39
C LEU A 320 36.27 -1.17 13.12
N GLY A 321 36.94 -0.08 12.70
CA GLY A 321 37.81 -0.05 11.52
C GLY A 321 37.11 -0.38 10.20
N SER A 322 35.79 -0.17 10.12
CA SER A 322 34.97 -0.56 8.96
C SER A 322 34.59 0.64 8.10
N SER A 323 34.46 0.45 6.78
CA SER A 323 34.14 1.55 5.87
C SER A 323 32.64 1.86 5.83
N ILE A 324 32.28 3.04 5.31
CA ILE A 324 30.88 3.41 5.09
C ILE A 324 30.20 2.45 4.10
N GLN A 325 30.92 1.96 3.08
CA GLN A 325 30.37 1.01 2.10
C GLN A 325 30.01 -0.33 2.74
N GLU A 326 30.73 -0.76 3.78
CA GLU A 326 30.33 -1.94 4.55
C GLU A 326 29.09 -1.66 5.41
N LEU A 327 28.96 -0.45 5.96
CA LEU A 327 27.76 -0.05 6.72
C LEU A 327 26.50 -0.01 5.84
N GLU A 328 26.64 0.36 4.57
CA GLU A 328 25.54 0.37 3.60
C GLU A 328 24.88 -1.00 3.41
N LYS A 329 25.65 -2.09 3.58
CA LYS A 329 25.13 -3.46 3.51
C LYS A 329 24.33 -3.85 4.76
N VAL A 330 24.53 -3.14 5.87
CA VAL A 330 23.95 -3.46 7.18
C VAL A 330 23.41 -2.21 7.91
N PRO A 331 22.44 -1.48 7.32
CA PRO A 331 21.92 -0.23 7.86
C PRO A 331 21.33 -0.32 9.25
N GLY A 332 20.90 -1.52 9.67
CA GLY A 332 20.34 -1.77 10.99
C GLY A 332 21.26 -1.34 12.14
N PHE A 333 22.58 -1.31 11.92
CA PHE A 333 23.55 -0.83 12.89
C PHE A 333 23.22 0.57 13.41
N LEU A 334 22.86 1.50 12.51
CA LEU A 334 22.56 2.88 12.87
C LEU A 334 21.30 3.00 13.74
N CYS A 335 20.46 1.97 13.81
CA CYS A 335 19.27 1.95 14.66
C CYS A 335 19.54 1.46 16.08
N PHE A 336 20.69 0.84 16.36
CA PHE A 336 20.99 0.31 17.69
C PHE A 336 21.39 1.41 18.67
N ASP A 337 21.19 1.15 19.96
CA ASP A 337 21.76 2.00 21.00
C ASP A 337 23.29 1.87 21.00
N LEU A 338 23.99 3.00 20.97
CA LEU A 338 25.44 3.00 20.85
C LEU A 338 26.12 2.57 22.15
N GLU A 339 25.63 3.03 23.30
CA GLU A 339 26.31 2.84 24.59
C GLU A 339 25.88 1.51 25.22
N ASN A 340 24.56 1.34 25.42
CA ASN A 340 24.00 0.25 26.22
C ASN A 340 24.00 -1.10 25.50
N ARG A 341 24.10 -1.08 24.17
CA ARG A 341 24.08 -2.29 23.33
C ARG A 341 25.36 -2.45 22.54
N THR A 342 25.69 -1.49 21.69
CA THR A 342 26.75 -1.67 20.68
C THR A 342 28.13 -1.70 21.32
N LYS A 343 28.50 -0.64 22.07
CA LYS A 343 29.79 -0.55 22.78
C LYS A 343 29.91 -1.60 23.87
N ARG A 344 28.84 -1.83 24.64
CA ARG A 344 28.78 -2.90 25.66
C ARG A 344 29.18 -4.26 25.07
N ARG A 345 28.53 -4.67 23.98
CA ARG A 345 28.82 -5.94 23.28
C ARG A 345 30.18 -5.94 22.60
N TYR A 346 30.65 -4.81 22.08
CA TYR A 346 31.98 -4.70 21.49
C TYR A 346 33.08 -4.88 22.54
N ARG A 347 32.98 -4.23 23.70
CA ARG A 347 33.92 -4.39 24.83
C ARG A 347 33.99 -5.85 25.27
N PHE A 348 32.83 -6.49 25.39
CA PHE A 348 32.74 -7.90 25.72
C PHE A 348 33.40 -8.80 24.67
N TYR A 349 33.18 -8.53 23.38
CA TYR A 349 33.85 -9.24 22.28
C TYR A 349 35.38 -9.08 22.32
N VAL A 350 35.88 -7.86 22.54
CA VAL A 350 37.32 -7.61 22.66
C VAL A 350 37.90 -8.35 23.86
N TRP A 351 37.20 -8.37 24.98
CA TRP A 351 37.59 -9.13 26.16
C TRP A 351 37.66 -10.64 25.87
N LEU A 352 36.63 -11.22 25.26
CA LEU A 352 36.59 -12.63 24.86
C LEU A 352 37.75 -13.03 23.93
N ARG A 353 38.15 -12.13 23.04
CA ARG A 353 39.29 -12.34 22.13
C ARG A 353 40.62 -12.29 22.90
N LYS A 354 40.78 -11.36 23.84
CA LYS A 354 42.00 -11.23 24.66
C LYS A 354 42.19 -12.40 25.62
N THR A 355 41.12 -12.96 26.17
CA THR A 355 41.18 -14.10 27.10
C THR A 355 41.34 -15.45 26.39
N GLY A 356 41.33 -15.48 25.06
CA GLY A 356 41.48 -16.72 24.28
C GLY A 356 40.24 -17.63 24.29
N LEU A 357 39.16 -17.24 24.99
CA LEU A 357 37.90 -17.99 25.05
C LEU A 357 37.15 -18.01 23.71
N TYR A 358 37.53 -17.13 22.78
CA TYR A 358 36.90 -17.01 21.47
C TYR A 358 37.89 -17.26 20.32
N THR A 359 38.06 -18.53 19.98
CA THR A 359 39.05 -19.03 19.00
C THR A 359 38.55 -19.02 17.55
N LYS A 360 37.24 -18.90 17.31
CA LYS A 360 36.67 -18.81 15.95
C LYS A 360 36.95 -17.43 15.32
N LYS A 361 37.29 -17.40 14.03
CA LYS A 361 37.34 -16.19 13.18
C LYS A 361 35.93 -15.67 12.84
N SER A 362 34.99 -15.67 13.77
CA SER A 362 33.65 -15.14 13.53
C SER A 362 33.68 -13.61 13.52
N ALA A 363 32.93 -13.03 12.59
CA ALA A 363 32.83 -11.58 12.43
C ALA A 363 32.11 -10.95 13.62
N ILE A 364 32.54 -9.74 14.03
CA ILE A 364 31.90 -8.94 15.09
C ILE A 364 30.37 -8.77 14.89
N SER A 365 29.90 -8.85 13.64
CA SER A 365 28.48 -8.84 13.30
C SER A 365 27.68 -9.95 14.00
N THR A 366 28.27 -11.12 14.26
CA THR A 366 27.58 -12.21 14.97
C THR A 366 27.30 -11.90 16.44
N VAL A 367 27.90 -10.85 16.99
CA VAL A 367 27.76 -10.40 18.38
C VAL A 367 26.85 -9.17 18.45
N ILE A 368 27.01 -8.21 17.53
CA ILE A 368 26.28 -6.93 17.57
C ILE A 368 24.82 -7.05 17.11
N TYR A 369 24.56 -7.76 16.01
CA TYR A 369 23.22 -7.76 15.38
C TYR A 369 22.13 -8.56 16.09
N PRO A 370 22.38 -9.75 16.67
CA PRO A 370 21.32 -10.59 17.23
C PRO A 370 20.53 -9.87 18.32
N ASP A 371 19.24 -10.17 18.45
CA ASP A 371 18.44 -9.73 19.61
C ASP A 371 19.05 -10.25 20.93
N GLU A 372 18.58 -9.73 22.07
CA GLU A 372 19.17 -10.08 23.38
C GLU A 372 19.12 -11.58 23.66
N LYS A 373 18.01 -12.25 23.32
CA LYS A 373 17.83 -13.69 23.55
C LYS A 373 18.81 -14.52 22.72
N GLN A 374 18.94 -14.21 21.43
CA GLN A 374 19.88 -14.89 20.55
C GLN A 374 21.34 -14.57 20.91
N PHE A 375 21.62 -13.34 21.32
CA PHE A 375 22.95 -12.93 21.78
C PHE A 375 23.37 -13.74 23.00
N ILE A 376 22.54 -13.79 24.06
CA ILE A 376 22.86 -14.54 25.28
C ILE A 376 23.03 -16.03 25.00
N LYS A 377 22.19 -16.63 24.15
CA LYS A 377 22.34 -18.03 23.72
C LYS A 377 23.71 -18.27 23.09
N ARG A 378 24.14 -17.39 22.17
CA ARG A 378 25.47 -17.50 21.53
C ARG A 378 26.61 -17.33 22.54
N VAL A 379 26.47 -16.42 23.50
CA VAL A 379 27.48 -16.24 24.55
C VAL A 379 27.59 -17.50 25.42
N PHE A 380 26.47 -18.14 25.73
CA PHE A 380 26.46 -19.41 26.45
C PHE A 380 27.14 -20.54 25.66
N GLU A 381 26.92 -20.62 24.34
CA GLU A 381 27.57 -21.59 23.45
C GLU A 381 29.10 -21.38 23.37
N ILE A 382 29.60 -20.17 23.62
CA ILE A 382 31.03 -19.89 23.72
C ILE A 382 31.58 -20.43 25.04
N HIS A 383 30.93 -20.08 26.15
CA HIS A 383 31.30 -20.56 27.48
C HIS A 383 30.12 -20.43 28.46
N PRO A 384 29.77 -21.47 29.24
CA PRO A 384 28.61 -21.45 30.13
C PRO A 384 28.57 -20.30 31.15
N ALA A 385 29.74 -19.86 31.64
CA ALA A 385 29.85 -18.76 32.61
C ALA A 385 29.86 -17.33 31.98
N ALA A 386 30.04 -17.23 30.66
CA ALA A 386 30.21 -15.94 29.98
C ALA A 386 28.96 -15.05 29.99
N PRO A 387 27.70 -15.56 29.95
CA PRO A 387 26.51 -14.72 30.05
C PRO A 387 26.39 -14.01 31.39
N LYS A 388 26.69 -14.71 32.50
CA LYS A 388 26.65 -14.12 33.84
C LYS A 388 27.65 -12.96 33.95
N LEU A 389 28.87 -13.19 33.48
CA LEU A 389 29.92 -12.17 33.45
C LEU A 389 29.55 -10.98 32.56
N TYR A 390 28.91 -11.20 31.40
CA TYR A 390 28.42 -10.11 30.55
C TYR A 390 27.38 -9.24 31.26
N LEU A 391 26.46 -9.86 32.00
CA LEU A 391 25.39 -9.13 32.70
C LEU A 391 25.92 -8.35 33.92
N GLU A 392 26.94 -8.88 34.61
CA GLU A 392 27.48 -8.31 35.84
C GLU A 392 28.62 -7.31 35.60
N CYS A 393 29.44 -7.48 34.56
CA CYS A 393 30.71 -6.75 34.41
C CYS A 393 30.81 -5.82 33.20
N PHE A 394 29.87 -5.90 32.26
CA PHE A 394 29.79 -5.04 31.07
C PHE A 394 28.44 -4.38 31.05
#